data_AF-A0A0F8B3A2-F1
#
_entry.id   AF-A0A0F8B3A2-F1
#
_cell.length_a   1.000
_cell.length_b   1.000
_cell.length_c   1.000
_cell.angle_alpha   90.00
_cell.angle_beta   90.00
_cell.angle_gamma   90.00
#
_symmetry.space_group_name_H-M   'P 1'
#
loop_
_entity.id
_entity.type
_entity.pdbx_description
1 polymer ?
#
loop_
_entity_poly.entity_id
_entity_poly.type
_entity_poly.pdbx_seq_one_letter_code
_entity_poly.pdbx_strand_id
1 'polypeptide(L)'
;MSFGLGSTVANTGTGSVFGKPLFNASATTAQQTQQQPQQMGASIFGNTMAQPQQAQAQQPGLPSLSQSQAQLTNSLWQPSREAPHQRPVQDQIMQVLEKWDTTNPNCVFQHYFYNRVEEANVPFYKPGPHENPREWEEALQKKPAPGFIPVLCTGFQGISERLKTQRRAVADLNTRIHQINSSLDAILSRHDLATSVRAAAARRRHVVLQERCMSFAAKVQVLRNRGYALSGEEDDMRLKLHALETAVNDPAMSAKEEELWSRLIVLRGYATSLSQELNKPMSQVDESLDEETELKLKKVLEDYDKQLQHLKKEVESIKAQYEVMQRGVE
;
A
#
# COMPACT_ATOMS: atom_id res chain seq x y z
N MET A 1 28.55 38.65 -42.42
CA MET A 1 29.65 38.16 -41.54
C MET A 1 29.07 37.01 -40.73
N SER A 2 29.64 35.82 -40.91
CA SER A 2 29.15 34.54 -40.43
C SER A 2 30.14 33.97 -39.44
N PHE A 3 29.70 33.59 -38.24
CA PHE A 3 30.38 32.71 -37.27
C PHE A 3 29.29 32.16 -36.34
N GLY A 4 29.19 30.89 -35.96
CA GLY A 4 30.04 29.72 -36.13
C GLY A 4 29.68 28.76 -34.99
N LEU A 5 29.10 27.60 -35.32
CA LEU A 5 28.74 26.51 -34.41
C LEU A 5 30.01 25.85 -33.84
N GLY A 6 29.96 25.47 -32.55
CA GLY A 6 30.99 24.68 -31.88
C GLY A 6 30.37 23.51 -31.13
N SER A 7 30.47 22.32 -31.71
CA SER A 7 30.14 21.01 -31.16
C SER A 7 31.35 20.39 -30.46
N THR A 8 31.17 19.74 -29.31
CA THR A 8 32.13 18.77 -28.77
C THR A 8 31.41 17.50 -28.29
N VAL A 9 31.90 16.37 -28.80
CA VAL A 9 31.55 15.00 -28.43
C VAL A 9 32.74 14.42 -27.67
N ALA A 10 32.51 13.73 -26.56
CA ALA A 10 33.44 12.75 -26.02
C ALA A 10 32.67 11.58 -25.37
N ASN A 11 33.18 10.39 -25.66
CA ASN A 11 32.63 9.05 -25.45
C ASN A 11 33.40 8.33 -24.32
N THR A 12 32.82 7.22 -23.84
CA THR A 12 33.39 6.03 -23.16
C THR A 12 33.06 5.82 -21.68
N GLY A 13 32.57 4.61 -21.38
CA GLY A 13 32.39 4.10 -20.00
C GLY A 13 31.38 2.95 -19.87
N THR A 14 31.66 1.81 -20.51
CA THR A 14 30.95 0.52 -20.35
C THR A 14 31.13 -0.11 -18.97
N GLY A 15 30.09 -0.72 -18.39
CA GLY A 15 30.21 -1.59 -17.22
C GLY A 15 28.87 -2.09 -16.64
N SER A 16 28.43 -3.27 -17.08
CA SER A 16 27.31 -4.03 -16.50
C SER A 16 27.78 -4.85 -15.29
N VAL A 17 27.12 -4.77 -14.13
CA VAL A 17 27.24 -5.79 -13.06
C VAL A 17 25.92 -5.94 -12.28
N PHE A 18 25.38 -7.14 -12.37
CA PHE A 18 24.18 -7.67 -11.69
C PHE A 18 24.64 -8.56 -10.52
N GLY A 19 24.04 -8.44 -9.32
CA GLY A 19 24.00 -9.57 -8.37
C GLY A 19 24.17 -9.33 -6.85
N LYS A 20 23.03 -9.38 -6.14
CA LYS A 20 22.72 -10.10 -4.87
C LYS A 20 23.23 -9.61 -3.48
N PRO A 21 22.46 -9.94 -2.40
CA PRO A 21 22.61 -9.36 -1.06
C PRO A 21 23.44 -10.24 -0.10
N LEU A 22 24.07 -9.58 0.89
CA LEU A 22 24.87 -10.20 1.94
C LEU A 22 24.05 -10.31 3.25
N PHE A 23 23.79 -11.56 3.62
CA PHE A 23 23.27 -12.01 4.91
C PHE A 23 24.49 -12.21 5.83
N ASN A 24 24.53 -11.61 7.02
CA ASN A 24 25.53 -11.93 8.03
C ASN A 24 24.84 -12.40 9.31
N ALA A 25 25.18 -13.63 9.70
CA ALA A 25 24.82 -14.26 10.95
C ALA A 25 26.09 -14.40 11.78
N SER A 26 26.02 -14.04 13.06
CA SER A 26 26.96 -14.54 14.06
C SER A 26 26.25 -14.69 15.39
N ALA A 27 26.30 -15.93 15.87
CA ALA A 27 25.84 -16.38 17.17
C ALA A 27 26.97 -16.22 18.20
N THR A 28 26.63 -15.94 19.46
CA THR A 28 27.39 -16.37 20.64
C THR A 28 26.50 -16.49 21.87
N THR A 29 26.92 -17.39 22.75
CA THR A 29 26.20 -18.14 23.79
C THR A 29 26.40 -17.56 25.20
N ALA A 30 25.53 -17.97 26.14
CA ALA A 30 25.78 -18.26 27.59
C ALA A 30 25.28 -17.28 28.71
N GLN A 31 24.19 -17.70 29.38
CA GLN A 31 24.07 -18.18 30.79
C GLN A 31 24.07 -17.25 32.05
N GLN A 32 22.98 -17.41 32.87
CA GLN A 32 22.77 -17.23 34.35
C GLN A 32 22.72 -15.80 34.98
N THR A 33 21.90 -15.40 35.99
CA THR A 33 21.05 -16.05 37.04
C THR A 33 20.05 -15.04 37.72
N GLN A 34 18.91 -15.56 38.25
CA GLN A 34 18.21 -15.28 39.56
C GLN A 34 17.46 -13.94 39.90
N GLN A 35 16.13 -13.99 40.20
CA GLN A 35 15.45 -13.93 41.54
C GLN A 35 13.95 -13.45 41.50
N GLN A 36 13.14 -13.92 42.47
CA GLN A 36 11.65 -13.89 42.72
C GLN A 36 11.11 -12.57 43.38
N PRO A 37 9.82 -12.44 43.83
CA PRO A 37 8.48 -12.98 43.44
C PRO A 37 7.33 -11.90 43.44
N GLN A 38 6.06 -12.26 43.13
CA GLN A 38 4.83 -12.02 43.97
C GLN A 38 3.45 -11.81 43.23
N GLN A 39 2.43 -12.53 43.76
CA GLN A 39 0.95 -12.30 43.88
C GLN A 39 -0.09 -12.39 42.72
N MET A 40 -1.00 -13.37 42.89
CA MET A 40 -2.46 -13.29 43.16
C MET A 40 -3.49 -12.84 42.08
N GLY A 41 -4.54 -13.66 41.91
CA GLY A 41 -5.89 -13.28 41.41
C GLY A 41 -6.33 -14.01 40.13
N ALA A 42 -7.19 -15.05 40.21
CA ALA A 42 -8.66 -15.01 40.03
C ALA A 42 -9.08 -14.82 38.54
N SER A 43 -10.06 -15.50 37.93
CA SER A 43 -10.98 -16.59 38.29
C SER A 43 -11.48 -17.22 36.97
N ILE A 44 -11.72 -18.52 37.01
CA ILE A 44 -12.28 -19.31 35.91
C ILE A 44 -13.79 -19.51 36.09
N PHE A 45 -14.44 -19.40 34.95
CA PHE A 45 -15.79 -19.65 34.49
C PHE A 45 -16.59 -20.82 35.13
N GLY A 46 -17.92 -20.67 35.17
CA GLY A 46 -18.86 -21.48 35.94
C GLY A 46 -19.59 -22.62 35.23
N ASN A 47 -20.21 -23.44 36.08
CA ASN A 47 -21.38 -24.33 35.99
C ASN A 47 -21.57 -25.30 34.79
N THR A 48 -21.72 -26.60 35.12
CA THR A 48 -23.02 -27.29 35.17
C THR A 48 -22.96 -28.72 35.75
N MET A 49 -23.92 -29.00 36.66
CA MET A 49 -24.70 -30.26 36.85
C MET A 49 -24.18 -31.44 37.74
N ALA A 50 -24.81 -31.57 38.93
CA ALA A 50 -25.47 -32.73 39.61
C ALA A 50 -25.01 -34.18 39.33
N GLN A 51 -25.03 -35.23 40.19
CA GLN A 51 -25.43 -35.57 41.59
C GLN A 51 -24.83 -37.00 41.92
N PRO A 52 -25.11 -37.74 43.03
CA PRO A 52 -24.06 -38.21 43.97
C PRO A 52 -23.94 -39.75 44.21
N GLN A 53 -22.95 -40.15 45.06
CA GLN A 53 -23.10 -41.03 46.26
C GLN A 53 -22.19 -42.29 46.42
N GLN A 54 -21.60 -42.40 47.65
CA GLN A 54 -21.03 -43.56 48.40
C GLN A 54 -19.76 -44.28 47.89
N ALA A 55 -18.83 -44.86 48.68
CA ALA A 55 -18.40 -44.84 50.10
C ALA A 55 -17.13 -45.74 50.24
N GLN A 56 -16.37 -45.57 51.34
CA GLN A 56 -15.50 -46.57 52.04
C GLN A 56 -14.09 -46.87 51.48
N ALA A 57 -13.03 -47.16 52.25
CA ALA A 57 -12.47 -46.74 53.56
C ALA A 57 -11.02 -47.32 53.67
N GLN A 58 -10.17 -46.67 54.49
CA GLN A 58 -9.02 -47.20 55.29
C GLN A 58 -7.86 -47.98 54.61
N GLN A 59 -6.60 -47.97 55.05
CA GLN A 59 -5.71 -47.16 55.89
C GLN A 59 -4.28 -47.79 55.72
N PRO A 60 -3.20 -47.17 56.25
CA PRO A 60 -1.83 -47.24 55.72
C PRO A 60 -0.87 -48.14 56.53
N GLY A 61 0.32 -48.39 55.96
CA GLY A 61 1.47 -48.96 56.66
C GLY A 61 2.78 -48.85 55.87
N LEU A 62 3.59 -47.85 56.22
CA LEU A 62 5.06 -47.78 56.01
C LEU A 62 5.76 -48.51 57.19
N PRO A 63 7.11 -48.61 57.30
CA PRO A 63 8.21 -48.42 56.33
C PRO A 63 9.24 -49.60 56.40
N SER A 64 10.29 -49.56 55.58
CA SER A 64 11.70 -49.69 56.06
C SER A 64 12.63 -50.13 54.92
N LEU A 65 13.63 -49.27 54.71
CA LEU A 65 14.76 -49.42 53.81
C LEU A 65 15.94 -49.98 54.63
N SER A 66 16.43 -51.18 54.30
CA SER A 66 17.75 -51.62 54.73
C SER A 66 18.27 -52.79 53.88
N GLN A 67 19.53 -52.63 53.50
CA GLN A 67 20.49 -53.66 53.12
C GLN A 67 20.53 -54.18 51.67
N SER A 68 21.34 -53.44 50.93
CA SER A 68 22.24 -53.80 49.85
C SER A 68 22.78 -55.24 49.83
N GLN A 69 22.99 -55.69 48.58
CA GLN A 69 24.20 -56.39 48.11
C GLN A 69 24.29 -57.92 48.33
N ALA A 70 23.74 -58.67 47.38
CA ALA A 70 24.47 -59.70 46.65
C ALA A 70 23.66 -60.14 45.41
N GLN A 71 24.35 -60.63 44.39
CA GLN A 71 23.81 -61.26 43.17
C GLN A 71 23.49 -60.31 41.99
N LEU A 72 24.51 -59.52 41.63
CA LEU A 72 24.93 -59.49 40.23
C LEU A 72 25.27 -60.93 39.81
N THR A 73 24.53 -61.47 38.83
CA THR A 73 24.89 -62.54 37.85
C THR A 73 23.68 -63.40 37.49
N ASN A 74 22.88 -62.90 36.53
CA ASN A 74 22.05 -63.66 35.55
C ASN A 74 20.81 -62.85 35.15
N SER A 75 21.02 -61.73 34.47
CA SER A 75 20.05 -61.22 33.50
C SER A 75 20.52 -61.61 32.10
N LEU A 76 20.52 -62.92 31.86
CA LEU A 76 20.77 -63.52 30.55
C LEU A 76 19.41 -63.94 30.00
N TRP A 77 18.82 -63.08 29.16
CA TRP A 77 17.81 -63.39 28.15
C TRP A 77 16.55 -64.16 28.59
N GLN A 78 15.46 -63.43 28.85
CA GLN A 78 14.08 -63.94 28.69
C GLN A 78 13.38 -63.16 27.56
N PRO A 79 13.08 -63.78 26.41
CA PRO A 79 12.27 -63.17 25.36
C PRO A 79 10.79 -63.48 25.62
N SER A 80 10.18 -62.76 26.57
CA SER A 80 8.71 -62.76 26.74
C SER A 80 8.31 -61.74 27.80
N ARG A 81 8.39 -60.46 27.46
CA ARG A 81 7.45 -59.43 27.94
C ARG A 81 7.29 -58.41 26.83
N GLU A 82 6.24 -58.62 26.05
CA GLU A 82 5.71 -57.67 25.10
C GLU A 82 5.53 -56.31 25.79
N ALA A 83 6.28 -55.31 25.34
CA ALA A 83 5.83 -53.93 25.46
C ALA A 83 4.59 -53.82 24.54
N PRO A 84 3.43 -53.37 25.05
CA PRO A 84 2.29 -53.17 24.19
C PRO A 84 2.66 -52.08 23.18
N HIS A 85 2.47 -52.34 21.89
CA HIS A 85 2.55 -51.40 20.75
C HIS A 85 3.80 -51.40 19.84
N GLN A 86 4.77 -52.29 19.99
CA GLN A 86 5.80 -52.42 18.95
C GLN A 86 5.39 -53.48 17.91
N ARG A 87 4.85 -53.01 16.78
CA ARG A 87 4.68 -53.83 15.56
C ARG A 87 6.04 -54.48 15.20
N PRO A 88 6.08 -55.68 14.61
CA PRO A 88 7.34 -56.34 14.30
C PRO A 88 8.23 -55.41 13.44
N VAL A 89 9.54 -55.49 13.60
CA VAL A 89 10.51 -54.54 13.00
C VAL A 89 10.35 -54.45 11.47
N GLN A 90 9.99 -55.57 10.83
CA GLN A 90 9.67 -55.66 9.42
C GLN A 90 8.48 -54.77 9.03
N ASP A 91 7.40 -54.80 9.81
CA ASP A 91 6.22 -53.95 9.59
C ASP A 91 6.53 -52.47 9.83
N GLN A 92 7.46 -52.15 10.73
CA GLN A 92 7.91 -50.77 10.95
C GLN A 92 8.71 -50.24 9.76
N ILE A 93 9.59 -51.06 9.19
CA ILE A 93 10.37 -50.71 7.99
C ILE A 93 9.43 -50.53 6.79
N MET A 94 8.47 -51.44 6.60
CA MET A 94 7.46 -51.31 5.55
C MET A 94 6.60 -50.05 5.71
N GLN A 95 6.20 -49.69 6.93
CA GLN A 95 5.48 -48.44 7.19
C GLN A 95 6.33 -47.20 6.91
N VAL A 96 7.60 -47.20 7.27
CA VAL A 96 8.47 -46.07 6.95
C VAL A 96 8.59 -45.95 5.43
N LEU A 97 8.78 -47.04 4.71
CA LEU A 97 8.81 -47.01 3.25
C LEU A 97 7.49 -46.47 2.66
N GLU A 98 6.35 -46.95 3.15
CA GLU A 98 5.02 -46.52 2.75
C GLU A 98 4.75 -45.02 3.03
N LYS A 99 5.25 -44.50 4.17
CA LYS A 99 5.09 -43.08 4.52
C LYS A 99 5.89 -42.14 3.62
N TRP A 100 6.97 -42.62 3.01
CA TRP A 100 7.82 -41.87 2.09
C TRP A 100 7.44 -42.07 0.62
N ASP A 101 6.62 -43.09 0.31
CA ASP A 101 6.09 -43.31 -1.02
C ASP A 101 5.02 -42.26 -1.36
N THR A 102 5.24 -41.49 -2.43
CA THR A 102 4.31 -40.45 -2.88
C THR A 102 3.09 -41.00 -3.63
N THR A 103 3.11 -42.29 -3.98
CA THR A 103 2.02 -42.96 -4.71
C THR A 103 1.01 -43.63 -3.77
N ASN A 104 1.37 -43.83 -2.50
CA ASN A 104 0.53 -44.50 -1.53
C ASN A 104 -0.37 -43.49 -0.79
N PRO A 105 -1.67 -43.77 -0.62
CA PRO A 105 -2.60 -42.91 0.14
C PRO A 105 -2.21 -42.70 1.62
N ASN A 106 -1.31 -43.52 2.17
CA ASN A 106 -0.80 -43.38 3.54
C ASN A 106 0.48 -42.51 3.66
N CYS A 107 0.88 -41.81 2.59
CA CYS A 107 2.02 -40.90 2.62
C CYS A 107 1.83 -39.81 3.70
N VAL A 108 2.87 -39.52 4.49
CA VAL A 108 2.81 -38.47 5.53
C VAL A 108 2.88 -37.06 4.93
N PHE A 109 3.52 -36.92 3.77
CA PHE A 109 3.76 -35.64 3.13
C PHE A 109 2.57 -35.21 2.27
N GLN A 110 1.38 -35.19 2.85
CA GLN A 110 0.15 -34.76 2.18
C GLN A 110 -0.33 -33.45 2.80
N HIS A 111 -0.54 -32.46 1.95
CA HIS A 111 -1.12 -31.18 2.38
C HIS A 111 -2.03 -30.60 1.30
N TYR A 112 -3.17 -30.08 1.72
CA TYR A 112 -4.14 -29.43 0.86
C TYR A 112 -3.84 -27.95 0.69
N PHE A 113 -3.69 -27.52 -0.55
CA PHE A 113 -3.60 -26.10 -0.89
C PHE A 113 -4.86 -25.65 -1.60
N TYR A 114 -5.26 -24.41 -1.34
CA TYR A 114 -6.44 -23.84 -1.98
C TYR A 114 -6.03 -23.06 -3.23
N ASN A 115 -6.59 -23.45 -4.38
CA ASN A 115 -6.46 -22.69 -5.62
C ASN A 115 -7.75 -21.90 -5.88
N ARG A 116 -7.62 -20.67 -6.38
CA ARG A 116 -8.77 -19.84 -6.75
C ARG A 116 -9.25 -20.26 -8.14
N VAL A 117 -10.54 -20.57 -8.24
CA VAL A 117 -11.20 -20.96 -9.49
C VAL A 117 -12.46 -20.11 -9.64
N GLU A 118 -12.86 -19.85 -10.88
CA GLU A 118 -14.14 -19.21 -11.18
C GLU A 118 -15.31 -20.10 -10.73
N GLU A 119 -16.35 -19.51 -10.16
CA GLU A 119 -17.45 -20.24 -9.52
C GLU A 119 -18.16 -21.21 -10.49
N ALA A 120 -18.26 -20.84 -11.76
CA ALA A 120 -18.82 -21.69 -12.82
C ALA A 120 -18.05 -23.00 -13.01
N ASN A 121 -16.75 -23.03 -12.69
CA ASN A 121 -15.90 -24.19 -12.90
C ASN A 121 -15.77 -25.08 -11.67
N VAL A 122 -16.27 -24.64 -10.50
CA VAL A 122 -16.18 -25.37 -9.23
C VAL A 122 -16.76 -26.79 -9.31
N PRO A 123 -17.91 -27.05 -9.96
CA PRO A 123 -18.49 -28.40 -10.03
C PRO A 123 -17.67 -29.42 -10.83
N PHE A 124 -16.71 -28.97 -11.66
CA PHE A 124 -15.91 -29.88 -12.49
C PHE A 124 -14.73 -30.51 -11.74
N TYR A 125 -14.38 -29.98 -10.56
CA TYR A 125 -13.27 -30.52 -9.77
C TYR A 125 -13.74 -31.63 -8.85
N LYS A 126 -13.04 -32.76 -8.94
CA LYS A 126 -13.30 -33.98 -8.16
C LYS A 126 -11.98 -34.47 -7.55
N PRO A 127 -12.03 -35.23 -6.45
CA PRO A 127 -10.84 -35.83 -5.87
C PRO A 127 -10.12 -36.73 -6.88
N GLY A 128 -8.79 -36.74 -6.81
CA GLY A 128 -7.92 -37.52 -7.68
C GLY A 128 -7.96 -39.04 -7.40
N PRO A 129 -7.35 -39.86 -8.27
CA PRO A 129 -7.39 -41.33 -8.16
C PRO A 129 -6.74 -41.92 -6.90
N HIS A 130 -5.85 -41.17 -6.25
CA HIS A 130 -5.07 -41.59 -5.08
C HIS A 130 -5.41 -40.77 -3.82
N GLU A 131 -6.57 -40.12 -3.81
CA GLU A 131 -6.97 -39.18 -2.78
C GLU A 131 -8.13 -39.73 -1.95
N ASN A 132 -8.03 -39.60 -0.63
CA ASN A 132 -9.08 -40.04 0.28
C ASN A 132 -10.28 -39.09 0.21
N PRO A 133 -11.50 -39.56 -0.13
CA PRO A 133 -12.68 -38.69 -0.24
C PRO A 133 -13.01 -37.94 1.06
N ARG A 134 -12.72 -38.56 2.20
CA ARG A 134 -12.95 -37.96 3.53
C ARG A 134 -12.05 -36.74 3.78
N GLU A 135 -10.77 -36.82 3.40
CA GLU A 135 -9.83 -35.72 3.62
C GLU A 135 -10.11 -34.56 2.65
N TRP A 136 -10.57 -34.88 1.44
CA TRP A 136 -11.05 -33.90 0.46
C TRP A 136 -12.27 -33.12 0.98
N GLU A 137 -13.26 -33.82 1.54
CA GLU A 137 -14.44 -33.18 2.14
C GLU A 137 -14.07 -32.31 3.35
N GLU A 138 -13.16 -32.78 4.21
CA GLU A 138 -12.65 -31.98 5.33
C GLU A 138 -11.94 -30.72 4.86
N ALA A 139 -11.15 -30.80 3.78
CA ALA A 139 -10.52 -29.65 3.16
C ALA A 139 -11.54 -28.69 2.52
N LEU A 140 -12.59 -29.21 1.88
CA LEU A 140 -13.70 -28.37 1.39
C LEU A 140 -14.43 -27.65 2.51
N GLN A 141 -14.58 -28.28 3.68
CA GLN A 141 -15.21 -27.66 4.85
C GLN A 141 -14.35 -26.55 5.45
N LYS A 142 -13.01 -26.69 5.42
CA LYS A 142 -12.05 -25.69 5.94
C LYS A 142 -11.64 -24.63 4.90
N LYS A 143 -12.51 -24.31 3.96
CA LYS A 143 -12.25 -23.37 2.87
C LYS A 143 -12.21 -21.92 3.36
N PRO A 144 -11.20 -21.11 2.95
CA PRO A 144 -11.05 -19.73 3.45
C PRO A 144 -12.06 -18.72 2.89
N ALA A 145 -12.54 -18.93 1.66
CA ALA A 145 -13.51 -18.05 0.98
C ALA A 145 -14.20 -18.81 -0.16
N PRO A 146 -15.39 -18.42 -0.64
CA PRO A 146 -16.04 -19.02 -1.82
C PRO A 146 -15.12 -18.99 -3.07
N GLY A 147 -15.33 -19.92 -4.02
CA GLY A 147 -14.46 -20.04 -5.23
C GLY A 147 -13.08 -20.68 -5.06
N PHE A 148 -12.65 -21.01 -3.84
CA PHE A 148 -11.43 -21.80 -3.61
C PHE A 148 -11.67 -23.32 -3.66
N ILE A 149 -10.77 -24.08 -4.28
CA ILE A 149 -10.86 -25.54 -4.40
C ILE A 149 -9.58 -26.13 -3.80
N PRO A 150 -9.67 -27.16 -2.95
CA PRO A 150 -8.50 -27.86 -2.43
C PRO A 150 -7.78 -28.59 -3.56
N VAL A 151 -6.46 -28.63 -3.48
CA VAL A 151 -5.58 -29.35 -4.40
C VAL A 151 -4.55 -30.05 -3.52
N LEU A 152 -4.52 -31.37 -3.60
CA LEU A 152 -3.54 -32.17 -2.89
C LEU A 152 -2.15 -31.97 -3.49
N CYS A 153 -1.18 -31.72 -2.61
CA CYS A 153 0.23 -31.83 -2.94
C CYS A 153 0.83 -32.99 -2.14
N THR A 154 1.35 -33.96 -2.86
CA THR A 154 2.07 -35.11 -2.28
C THR A 154 3.58 -34.92 -2.43
N GLY A 155 4.30 -35.04 -1.31
CA GLY A 155 5.76 -34.95 -1.27
C GLY A 155 6.36 -33.60 -1.69
N PHE A 156 7.68 -33.58 -1.87
CA PHE A 156 8.42 -32.38 -2.24
C PHE A 156 8.28 -32.00 -3.73
N GLN A 157 7.93 -32.96 -4.59
CA GLN A 157 7.74 -32.70 -6.02
C GLN A 157 6.50 -31.83 -6.27
N GLY A 158 5.37 -32.11 -5.59
CA GLY A 158 4.17 -31.27 -5.71
C GLY A 158 4.40 -29.83 -5.22
N ILE A 159 5.17 -29.65 -4.14
CA ILE A 159 5.56 -28.32 -3.65
C ILE A 159 6.46 -27.60 -4.66
N SER A 160 7.42 -28.31 -5.27
CA SER A 160 8.30 -27.76 -6.31
C SER A 160 7.51 -27.28 -7.54
N GLU A 161 6.53 -28.05 -8.00
CA GLU A 161 5.65 -27.65 -9.10
C GLU A 161 4.80 -26.42 -8.76
N ARG A 162 4.27 -26.37 -7.53
CA ARG A 162 3.55 -25.20 -7.04
C ARG A 162 4.43 -23.96 -6.97
N LEU A 163 5.68 -24.09 -6.51
CA LEU A 163 6.66 -23.01 -6.49
C LEU A 163 6.99 -22.51 -7.91
N LYS A 164 7.12 -23.40 -8.89
CA LYS A 164 7.28 -23.02 -10.31
C LYS A 164 6.08 -22.23 -10.82
N THR A 165 4.86 -22.66 -10.47
CA THR A 165 3.63 -21.97 -10.85
C THR A 165 3.53 -20.58 -10.20
N GLN A 166 3.86 -20.46 -8.91
CA GLN A 166 3.91 -19.18 -8.20
C GLN A 166 4.94 -18.23 -8.83
N ARG A 167 6.13 -18.75 -9.18
CA ARG A 167 7.16 -17.95 -9.86
C ARG A 167 6.67 -17.41 -11.20
N ARG A 168 5.96 -18.22 -11.99
CA ARG A 168 5.34 -17.77 -13.25
C ARG A 168 4.29 -16.69 -12.99
N ALA A 169 3.39 -16.91 -12.04
CA ALA A 169 2.36 -15.94 -11.70
C ALA A 169 2.95 -14.59 -11.23
N VAL A 170 4.01 -14.61 -10.43
CA VAL A 170 4.73 -13.39 -10.00
C VAL A 170 5.37 -12.67 -11.19
N ALA A 171 5.95 -13.41 -12.14
CA ALA A 171 6.50 -12.83 -13.36
C ALA A 171 5.41 -12.15 -14.22
N ASP A 172 4.25 -12.78 -14.35
CA ASP A 172 3.10 -12.21 -15.07
C ASP A 172 2.55 -10.96 -14.37
N LEU A 173 2.45 -10.98 -13.04
CA LEU A 173 2.03 -9.82 -12.24
C LEU A 173 3.01 -8.65 -12.40
N ASN A 174 4.32 -8.90 -12.33
CA ASN A 174 5.33 -7.87 -12.57
C ASN A 174 5.20 -7.28 -13.98
N THR A 175 4.99 -8.13 -14.99
CA THR A 175 4.76 -7.66 -16.37
C THR A 175 3.55 -6.75 -16.47
N ARG A 176 2.43 -7.11 -15.82
CA ARG A 176 1.22 -6.27 -15.77
C ARG A 176 1.45 -4.96 -15.03
N ILE A 177 2.19 -4.98 -13.92
CA ILE A 177 2.56 -3.76 -13.19
C ILE A 177 3.38 -2.83 -14.09
N HIS A 178 4.35 -3.36 -14.83
CA HIS A 178 5.13 -2.57 -15.78
C HIS A 178 4.28 -2.00 -16.91
N GLN A 179 3.30 -2.76 -17.41
CA GLN A 179 2.34 -2.24 -18.40
C GLN A 179 1.50 -1.10 -17.83
N ILE A 180 1.01 -1.22 -16.60
CA ILE A 180 0.25 -0.15 -15.92
C ILE A 180 1.12 1.09 -15.75
N ASN A 181 2.35 0.94 -15.23
CA ASN A 181 3.27 2.07 -15.07
C ASN A 181 3.56 2.75 -16.41
N SER A 182 3.85 1.98 -17.47
CA SER A 182 4.06 2.53 -18.81
C SER A 182 2.83 3.29 -19.34
N SER A 183 1.62 2.79 -19.07
CA SER A 183 0.39 3.48 -19.45
C SER A 183 0.18 4.78 -18.66
N LEU A 184 0.52 4.80 -17.36
CA LEU A 184 0.47 6.00 -16.53
C LEU A 184 1.49 7.03 -17.01
N ASP A 185 2.73 6.62 -17.29
CA ASP A 185 3.77 7.49 -17.84
C ASP A 185 3.36 8.12 -19.18
N ALA A 186 2.70 7.33 -20.04
CA ALA A 186 2.15 7.82 -21.31
C ALA A 186 1.02 8.85 -21.10
N ILE A 187 0.16 8.65 -20.11
CA ILE A 187 -0.91 9.62 -19.76
C ILE A 187 -0.32 10.90 -19.18
N LEU A 188 0.63 10.78 -18.25
CA LEU A 188 1.30 11.92 -17.60
C LEU A 188 2.07 12.76 -18.63
N SER A 189 2.90 12.13 -19.45
CA SER A 189 3.64 12.83 -20.52
C SER A 189 2.71 13.53 -21.51
N ARG A 190 1.60 12.90 -21.89
CA ARG A 190 0.58 13.52 -22.75
C ARG A 190 -0.10 14.70 -22.07
N HIS A 191 -0.42 14.58 -20.79
CA HIS A 191 -1.04 15.66 -20.03
C HIS A 191 -0.09 16.87 -19.97
N ASP A 192 1.16 16.64 -19.58
CA ASP A 192 2.13 17.69 -19.30
C ASP A 192 2.63 18.38 -20.56
N LEU A 193 2.91 17.64 -21.63
CA LEU A 193 3.45 18.22 -22.87
C LEU A 193 2.36 18.75 -23.80
N ALA A 194 1.25 18.03 -23.93
CA ALA A 194 0.26 18.34 -24.96
C ALA A 194 -1.00 18.98 -24.41
N THR A 195 -1.58 18.45 -23.33
CA THR A 195 -2.89 18.92 -22.84
C THR A 195 -2.76 20.25 -22.10
N SER A 196 -1.79 20.37 -21.19
CA SER A 196 -1.56 21.59 -20.40
C SER A 196 -1.26 22.80 -21.30
N VAL A 197 -0.38 22.61 -22.29
CA VAL A 197 0.04 23.65 -23.24
C VAL A 197 -1.12 24.06 -24.14
N ARG A 198 -1.89 23.09 -24.67
CA ARG A 198 -3.07 23.38 -25.47
C ARG A 198 -4.15 24.09 -24.66
N ALA A 199 -4.37 23.72 -23.39
CA ALA A 199 -5.31 24.38 -22.52
C ALA A 199 -4.89 25.84 -22.23
N ALA A 200 -3.61 26.09 -21.95
CA ALA A 200 -3.08 27.44 -21.76
C ALA A 200 -3.19 28.28 -23.04
N ALA A 201 -2.84 27.72 -24.20
CA ALA A 201 -2.98 28.39 -25.49
C ALA A 201 -4.45 28.68 -25.84
N ALA A 202 -5.37 27.75 -25.54
CA ALA A 202 -6.80 27.95 -25.71
C ALA A 202 -7.33 29.09 -24.82
N ARG A 203 -6.91 29.15 -23.54
CA ARG A 203 -7.26 30.27 -22.65
C ARG A 203 -6.76 31.61 -23.19
N ARG A 204 -5.53 31.70 -23.69
CA ARG A 204 -5.00 32.93 -24.30
C ARG A 204 -5.82 33.34 -25.54
N ARG A 205 -6.12 32.39 -26.43
CA ARG A 205 -6.96 32.66 -27.61
C ARG A 205 -8.38 33.09 -27.23
N HIS A 206 -8.95 32.48 -26.18
CA HIS A 206 -10.26 32.86 -25.67
C HIS A 206 -10.30 34.33 -25.23
N VAL A 207 -9.30 34.80 -24.48
CA VAL A 207 -9.21 36.21 -24.06
C VAL A 207 -9.15 37.14 -25.28
N VAL A 208 -8.29 36.85 -26.26
CA VAL A 208 -8.20 37.66 -27.49
C VAL A 208 -9.50 37.67 -28.29
N LEU A 209 -10.18 36.53 -28.39
CA LEU A 209 -11.48 36.44 -29.07
C LEU A 209 -12.57 37.17 -28.29
N GLN A 210 -12.54 37.13 -26.96
CA GLN A 210 -13.45 37.88 -26.09
C GLN A 210 -13.26 39.39 -26.31
N GLU A 211 -12.02 39.89 -26.34
CA GLU A 211 -11.71 41.29 -26.65
C GLU A 211 -12.20 41.69 -28.05
N ARG A 212 -11.96 40.85 -29.06
CA ARG A 212 -12.44 41.10 -30.44
C ARG A 212 -13.96 41.09 -30.51
N CYS A 213 -14.61 40.16 -29.83
CA CYS A 213 -16.05 40.06 -29.75
C CYS A 213 -16.65 41.30 -29.08
N MET A 214 -16.08 41.74 -27.96
CA MET A 214 -16.49 42.97 -27.27
C MET A 214 -16.28 44.21 -28.14
N SER A 215 -15.14 44.33 -28.82
CA SER A 215 -14.87 45.44 -29.76
C SER A 215 -15.86 45.44 -30.93
N PHE A 216 -16.16 44.27 -31.49
CA PHE A 216 -17.15 44.13 -32.56
C PHE A 216 -18.55 44.50 -32.07
N ALA A 217 -19.00 43.97 -30.93
CA ALA A 217 -20.28 44.29 -30.33
C ALA A 217 -20.44 45.79 -30.06
N ALA A 218 -19.39 46.45 -29.54
CA ALA A 218 -19.35 47.89 -29.35
C ALA A 218 -19.52 48.65 -30.67
N LYS A 219 -18.78 48.26 -31.73
CA LYS A 219 -18.89 48.89 -33.05
C LYS A 219 -20.28 48.71 -33.66
N VAL A 220 -20.89 47.53 -33.52
CA VAL A 220 -22.26 47.26 -33.99
C VAL A 220 -23.25 48.16 -33.28
N GLN A 221 -23.13 48.30 -31.95
CA GLN A 221 -24.01 49.17 -31.17
C GLN A 221 -23.89 50.64 -31.59
N VAL A 222 -22.66 51.14 -31.78
CA VAL A 222 -22.41 52.52 -32.24
C VAL A 222 -22.99 52.76 -33.63
N LEU A 223 -22.80 51.84 -34.57
CA LEU A 223 -23.31 52.00 -35.94
C LEU A 223 -24.83 51.92 -36.01
N ARG A 224 -25.45 51.01 -35.23
CA ARG A 224 -26.91 50.86 -35.19
C ARG A 224 -27.60 52.06 -34.54
N ASN A 225 -27.02 52.59 -33.47
CA ASN A 225 -27.62 53.68 -32.70
C ASN A 225 -27.18 55.07 -33.18
N ARG A 226 -26.43 55.15 -34.29
CA ARG A 226 -25.91 56.41 -34.80
C ARG A 226 -27.06 57.33 -35.23
N GLY A 227 -27.22 58.45 -34.54
CA GLY A 227 -28.26 59.45 -34.82
C GLY A 227 -29.53 59.31 -33.98
N TYR A 228 -29.62 58.29 -33.11
CA TYR A 228 -30.63 58.24 -32.07
C TYR A 228 -30.12 58.93 -30.80
N ALA A 229 -31.05 59.46 -29.99
CA ALA A 229 -30.70 60.01 -28.68
C ALA A 229 -30.21 58.90 -27.74
N LEU A 230 -29.26 59.24 -26.85
CA LEU A 230 -28.72 58.32 -25.86
C LEU A 230 -29.87 57.78 -24.97
N SER A 231 -29.92 56.47 -24.78
CA SER A 231 -30.93 55.85 -23.89
C SER A 231 -30.55 56.07 -22.42
N GLY A 232 -31.53 56.06 -21.51
CA GLY A 232 -31.27 56.15 -20.07
C GLY A 232 -30.37 55.02 -19.56
N GLU A 233 -30.54 53.79 -20.07
CA GLU A 233 -29.68 52.65 -19.73
C GLU A 233 -28.22 52.84 -20.17
N GLU A 234 -28.00 53.62 -21.24
CA GLU A 234 -26.66 53.92 -21.75
C GLU A 234 -25.97 54.99 -20.87
N ASP A 235 -26.71 55.96 -20.35
CA ASP A 235 -26.16 56.92 -19.39
C ASP A 235 -25.80 56.24 -18.05
N ASP A 236 -26.61 55.28 -17.58
CA ASP A 236 -26.28 54.45 -16.41
C ASP A 236 -24.99 53.66 -16.62
N MET A 237 -24.81 53.06 -17.80
CA MET A 237 -23.59 52.34 -18.15
C MET A 237 -22.38 53.27 -18.24
N ARG A 238 -22.56 54.46 -18.83
CA ARG A 238 -21.53 55.50 -18.92
C ARG A 238 -21.07 55.95 -17.54
N LEU A 239 -22.00 56.17 -16.62
CA LEU A 239 -21.70 56.56 -15.24
C LEU A 239 -20.87 55.49 -14.52
N LYS A 240 -21.23 54.20 -14.69
CA LYS A 240 -20.45 53.07 -14.14
C LYS A 240 -19.04 53.00 -14.74
N LEU A 241 -18.90 53.17 -16.06
CA LEU A 241 -17.60 53.17 -16.73
C LEU A 241 -16.73 54.35 -16.28
N HIS A 242 -17.31 55.54 -16.17
CA HIS A 242 -16.58 56.72 -15.68
C HIS A 242 -16.12 56.52 -14.22
N ALA A 243 -16.98 55.97 -13.36
CA ALA A 243 -16.59 55.64 -11.98
C ALA A 243 -15.40 54.66 -11.95
N LEU A 244 -15.44 53.61 -12.79
CA LEU A 244 -14.34 52.65 -12.91
C LEU A 244 -13.06 53.30 -13.46
N GLU A 245 -13.17 54.14 -14.49
CA GLU A 245 -12.03 54.86 -15.07
C GLU A 245 -11.35 55.76 -14.03
N THR A 246 -12.14 56.54 -13.29
CA THR A 246 -11.59 57.40 -12.21
C THR A 246 -10.94 56.60 -11.09
N ALA A 247 -11.48 55.42 -10.76
CA ALA A 247 -10.91 54.55 -9.73
C ALA A 247 -9.60 53.88 -10.19
N VAL A 248 -9.52 53.51 -11.48
CA VAL A 248 -8.31 52.88 -12.06
C VAL A 248 -7.21 53.92 -12.30
N ASN A 249 -7.57 55.13 -12.74
CA ASN A 249 -6.63 56.20 -13.03
C ASN A 249 -6.28 57.06 -11.80
N ASP A 250 -6.50 56.53 -10.58
CA ASP A 250 -6.12 57.19 -9.34
C ASP A 250 -4.58 57.19 -9.18
N PRO A 251 -3.91 58.36 -9.16
CA PRO A 251 -2.46 58.46 -8.97
C PRO A 251 -1.98 57.79 -7.67
N ALA A 252 -2.83 57.72 -6.64
CA ALA A 252 -2.48 57.04 -5.40
C ALA A 252 -2.30 55.53 -5.57
N MET A 253 -3.03 54.89 -6.49
CA MET A 253 -2.87 53.46 -6.79
C MET A 253 -1.58 53.20 -7.57
N SER A 254 -1.25 54.06 -8.54
CA SER A 254 0.03 54.01 -9.26
C SER A 254 1.22 54.22 -8.32
N ALA A 255 1.13 55.19 -7.40
CA ALA A 255 2.18 55.44 -6.42
C ALA A 255 2.41 54.24 -5.47
N LYS A 256 1.33 53.56 -5.04
CA LYS A 256 1.42 52.33 -4.24
C LYS A 256 2.06 51.19 -5.00
N GLU A 257 1.76 51.03 -6.29
CA GLU A 257 2.41 50.03 -7.14
C GLU A 257 3.92 50.29 -7.21
N GLU A 258 4.33 51.53 -7.49
CA GLU A 258 5.74 51.92 -7.54
C GLU A 258 6.45 51.73 -6.18
N GLU A 259 5.79 52.06 -5.08
CA GLU A 259 6.29 51.81 -3.72
C GLU A 259 6.51 50.31 -3.49
N LEU A 260 5.53 49.46 -3.80
CA LEU A 260 5.63 48.01 -3.65
C LEU A 260 6.75 47.42 -4.52
N TRP A 261 6.89 47.88 -5.76
CA TRP A 261 7.99 47.48 -6.63
C TRP A 261 9.35 47.88 -6.05
N SER A 262 9.49 49.11 -5.57
CA SER A 262 10.74 49.56 -4.95
C SER A 262 11.08 48.74 -3.69
N ARG A 263 10.09 48.45 -2.84
CA ARG A 263 10.26 47.62 -1.64
C ARG A 263 10.64 46.19 -1.99
N LEU A 264 10.02 45.61 -3.03
CA LEU A 264 10.36 44.27 -3.51
C LEU A 264 11.80 44.20 -4.02
N ILE A 265 12.26 45.22 -4.76
CA ILE A 265 13.64 45.29 -5.25
C ILE A 265 14.63 45.34 -4.08
N VAL A 266 14.34 46.15 -3.05
CA VAL A 266 15.18 46.23 -1.83
C VAL A 266 15.20 44.88 -1.10
N LEU A 267 14.04 44.26 -0.88
CA LEU A 267 13.95 42.96 -0.22
C LEU A 267 14.67 41.86 -1.00
N ARG A 268 14.55 41.87 -2.34
CA ARG A 268 15.30 40.96 -3.21
C ARG A 268 16.79 41.17 -3.08
N GLY A 269 17.27 42.42 -3.11
CA GLY A 269 18.68 42.75 -2.91
C GLY A 269 19.22 42.24 -1.58
N TYR A 270 18.46 42.47 -0.50
CA TYR A 270 18.79 41.95 0.83
C TYR A 270 18.83 40.41 0.86
N ALA A 271 17.80 39.75 0.33
CA ALA A 271 17.74 38.29 0.28
C ALA A 271 18.90 37.69 -0.53
N THR A 272 19.29 38.32 -1.65
CA THR A 272 20.44 37.89 -2.45
C THR A 272 21.76 38.07 -1.70
N SER A 273 21.94 39.17 -0.97
CA SER A 273 23.14 39.41 -0.15
C SER A 273 23.22 38.39 0.99
N LEU A 274 22.12 38.17 1.71
CA LEU A 274 22.03 37.20 2.80
C LEU A 274 22.30 35.78 2.30
N SER A 275 21.74 35.41 1.14
CA SER A 275 22.01 34.11 0.51
C SER A 275 23.47 33.96 0.10
N GLN A 276 24.13 35.03 -0.35
CA GLN A 276 25.54 35.03 -0.68
C GLN A 276 26.43 34.92 0.56
N GLU A 277 26.03 35.57 1.67
CA GLU A 277 26.70 35.45 2.97
C GLU A 277 26.54 34.05 3.58
N LEU A 278 25.36 33.43 3.47
CA LEU A 278 25.10 32.04 3.87
C LEU A 278 25.84 31.01 3.00
N ASN A 279 25.98 31.27 1.70
CA ASN A 279 26.76 30.42 0.79
C ASN A 279 28.28 30.59 0.96
N LYS A 280 28.74 31.58 1.73
CA LYS A 280 30.15 31.67 2.13
C LYS A 280 30.42 30.50 3.08
N PRO A 281 31.39 29.62 2.80
CA PRO A 281 31.48 28.31 3.44
C PRO A 281 31.87 28.44 4.92
N MET A 282 30.87 28.66 5.78
CA MET A 282 30.94 28.30 7.18
C MET A 282 30.45 26.85 7.25
N SER A 283 31.44 25.95 7.25
CA SER A 283 31.23 24.54 7.57
C SER A 283 30.42 24.45 8.86
N GLN A 284 29.34 23.67 8.86
CA GLN A 284 28.34 23.49 9.92
C GLN A 284 27.18 24.50 9.84
N VAL A 285 26.12 24.15 9.12
CA VAL A 285 24.92 23.45 9.63
C VAL A 285 24.01 23.27 8.41
N ASP A 286 24.24 22.20 7.65
CA ASP A 286 23.14 21.60 6.88
C ASP A 286 22.39 20.72 7.88
N GLU A 287 21.60 21.35 8.75
CA GLU A 287 20.52 20.66 9.45
C GLU A 287 19.41 20.45 8.42
N SER A 288 19.76 19.63 7.41
CA SER A 288 18.81 19.09 6.47
C SER A 288 17.76 18.37 7.29
N LEU A 289 16.50 18.73 7.04
CA LEU A 289 15.36 18.10 7.67
C LEU A 289 15.52 16.59 7.55
N ASP A 290 15.39 15.88 8.66
CA ASP A 290 15.53 14.43 8.69
C ASP A 290 14.59 13.81 7.64
N GLU A 291 15.15 12.98 6.75
CA GLU A 291 14.45 12.42 5.59
C GLU A 291 13.19 11.65 6.01
N GLU A 292 13.21 11.05 7.21
CA GLU A 292 12.05 10.39 7.81
C GLU A 292 10.91 11.37 8.13
N THR A 293 11.23 12.56 8.62
CA THR A 293 10.24 13.62 8.90
C THR A 293 9.64 14.17 7.62
N GLU A 294 10.42 14.27 6.53
CA GLU A 294 9.91 14.69 5.23
C GLU A 294 8.92 13.68 4.64
N LEU A 295 9.21 12.37 4.75
CA LEU A 295 8.31 11.32 4.28
C LEU A 295 6.99 11.32 5.07
N LYS A 296 7.06 11.50 6.39
CA LYS A 296 5.87 11.68 7.23
C LYS A 296 5.09 12.93 6.84
N LEU A 297 5.77 14.04 6.60
CA LEU A 297 5.13 15.30 6.18
C LEU A 297 4.44 15.14 4.83
N LYS A 298 5.07 14.49 3.85
CA LYS A 298 4.47 14.18 2.54
C LYS A 298 3.22 13.33 2.71
N LYS A 299 3.26 12.29 3.54
CA LYS A 299 2.11 11.43 3.81
C LYS A 299 0.94 12.20 4.43
N VAL A 300 1.22 13.04 5.42
CA VAL A 300 0.21 13.89 6.07
C VAL A 300 -0.37 14.90 5.08
N LEU A 301 0.46 15.48 4.21
CA LEU A 301 0.01 16.43 3.20
C LEU A 301 -0.89 15.78 2.16
N GLU A 302 -0.58 14.54 1.72
CA GLU A 302 -1.45 13.76 0.83
C GLU A 302 -2.80 13.42 1.48
N ASP A 303 -2.80 13.14 2.78
CA ASP A 303 -4.04 12.85 3.52
C ASP A 303 -4.89 14.11 3.68
N TYR A 304 -4.27 15.26 3.97
CA TYR A 304 -4.96 16.54 3.98
C TYR A 304 -5.47 16.96 2.61
N ASP A 305 -4.74 16.73 1.52
CA ASP A 305 -5.24 17.00 0.16
C ASP A 305 -6.50 16.16 -0.12
N LYS A 306 -6.49 14.86 0.19
CA LYS A 306 -7.67 13.99 0.03
C LYS A 306 -8.86 14.47 0.86
N GLN A 307 -8.63 14.88 2.12
CA GLN A 307 -9.67 15.40 2.99
C GLN A 307 -10.25 16.71 2.45
N LEU A 308 -9.39 17.63 1.99
CA LEU A 308 -9.82 18.90 1.40
C LEU A 308 -10.57 18.70 0.08
N GLN A 309 -10.13 17.77 -0.77
CA GLN A 309 -10.85 17.38 -1.99
C GLN A 309 -12.24 16.83 -1.69
N HIS A 310 -12.36 15.99 -0.65
CA HIS A 310 -13.65 15.49 -0.20
C HIS A 310 -14.55 16.62 0.31
N LEU A 311 -14.06 17.46 1.21
CA LEU A 311 -14.80 18.61 1.73
C LEU A 311 -15.23 19.57 0.61
N LYS A 312 -14.35 19.82 -0.37
CA LYS A 312 -14.68 20.62 -1.55
C LYS A 312 -15.85 20.02 -2.34
N LYS A 313 -15.83 18.72 -2.60
CA LYS A 313 -16.93 18.03 -3.32
C LYS A 313 -18.23 18.08 -2.54
N GLU A 314 -18.18 17.91 -1.22
CA GLU A 314 -19.36 18.03 -0.35
C GLU A 314 -19.93 19.46 -0.40
N VAL A 315 -19.09 20.48 -0.30
CA VAL A 315 -19.53 21.89 -0.40
C VAL A 315 -20.12 22.19 -1.79
N GLU A 316 -19.51 21.70 -2.87
CA GLU A 316 -20.04 21.85 -4.23
C GLU A 316 -21.39 21.12 -4.39
N SER A 317 -21.54 19.93 -3.82
CA SER A 317 -22.79 19.15 -3.80
C SER A 317 -23.89 19.87 -3.02
N ILE A 318 -23.58 20.37 -1.81
CA ILE A 318 -24.51 21.14 -0.98
C ILE A 318 -24.92 22.42 -1.70
N LYS A 319 -23.98 23.13 -2.33
CA LYS A 319 -24.28 24.34 -3.12
C LYS A 319 -25.24 24.02 -4.27
N ALA A 320 -24.98 22.93 -5.01
CA ALA A 320 -25.86 22.52 -6.10
C ALA A 320 -27.27 22.15 -5.59
N GLN A 321 -27.38 21.42 -4.48
CA GLN A 321 -28.66 21.08 -3.86
C GLN A 321 -29.40 22.33 -3.37
N TYR A 322 -28.69 23.29 -2.79
CA TYR A 322 -29.26 24.56 -2.35
C TYR A 322 -29.80 25.38 -3.52
N GLU A 323 -29.07 25.48 -4.63
CA GLU A 323 -29.54 26.18 -5.83
C GLU A 323 -30.81 25.53 -6.42
N VAL A 324 -30.92 24.19 -6.37
CA VAL A 324 -32.14 23.47 -6.78
C VAL A 324 -33.30 23.78 -5.84
N MET A 325 -33.07 23.77 -4.54
CA MET A 325 -34.08 24.15 -3.55
C MET A 325 -34.55 25.58 -3.77
N GLN A 326 -33.64 26.52 -4.01
CA GLN A 326 -33.97 27.92 -4.24
C GLN A 326 -34.84 28.12 -5.50
N ARG A 327 -34.61 27.33 -6.56
CA ARG A 327 -35.45 27.37 -7.77
C ARG A 327 -36.78 26.64 -7.64
N GLY A 328 -36.90 25.69 -6.72
CA GLY A 328 -38.13 24.92 -6.49
C GLY A 328 -39.09 25.56 -5.47
N VAL A 329 -38.75 26.72 -4.92
CA VAL A 329 -39.55 27.48 -3.95
C VAL A 329 -40.27 28.68 -4.60
N GLU A 330 -40.13 28.87 -5.92
CA GLU A 330 -41.02 29.71 -6.76
C GLU A 330 -42.10 28.84 -7.45
#